data_AF-A0A220W6L6-F1
#
_entry.id   AF-A0A220W6L6-F1
#
_cell.length_a   1.000
_cell.length_b   1.000
_cell.length_c   1.000
_cell.angle_alpha   90.00
_cell.angle_beta   90.00
_cell.angle_gamma   90.00
#
_symmetry.space_group_name_H-M   'P 1'
#
loop_
_entity.id
_entity.type
_entity.pdbx_description
1 polymer ?
#
loop_
_entity_poly.entity_id
_entity_poly.type
_entity_poly.pdbx_seq_one_letter_code
_entity_poly.pdbx_strand_id
1 'polypeptide(L)'
;MSAPEKTGKIGKGNPPVEHRFKPGNPGRPKGARNKLGEAFIAALHDDFTEHGVAVIQTVRADKPDQYLKVIASLLPKEMNLNVTDTYSEMSDDELIERIRDLSASFAPLLAGGNGGVAERLESAAGEGQSPKVH
;
A
#
# COMPACT_ATOMS: atom_id res chain seq x y z
N MET A 1 17.44 63.38 15.23
CA MET A 1 17.46 62.68 13.92
C MET A 1 18.52 61.59 14.01
N SER A 2 18.10 60.35 14.28
CA SER A 2 19.02 59.19 14.31
C SER A 2 19.29 58.73 12.87
N ALA A 3 20.57 58.63 12.51
CA ALA A 3 20.98 57.97 11.29
C ALA A 3 20.99 56.44 11.51
N PRO A 4 20.55 55.62 10.52
CA PRO A 4 20.47 54.18 10.69
C PRO A 4 21.83 53.50 10.53
N GLU A 5 22.14 52.56 11.42
CA GLU A 5 23.29 51.66 11.33
C GLU A 5 23.18 50.78 10.08
N LYS A 6 24.23 50.79 9.26
CA LYS A 6 24.39 49.87 8.13
C LYS A 6 24.61 48.46 8.66
N THR A 7 23.60 47.60 8.51
CA THR A 7 23.73 46.15 8.68
C THR A 7 24.71 45.59 7.64
N GLY A 8 25.94 45.31 8.08
CA GLY A 8 26.99 44.67 7.31
C GLY A 8 26.60 43.24 6.92
N LYS A 9 26.85 42.90 5.66
CA LYS A 9 26.55 41.61 5.04
C LYS A 9 27.19 40.46 5.83
N ILE A 10 26.40 39.46 6.20
CA ILE A 10 26.85 38.15 6.70
C ILE A 10 27.59 37.43 5.57
N GLY A 11 28.87 37.76 5.39
CA GLY A 11 29.79 36.94 4.63
C GLY A 11 29.94 35.59 5.34
N LYS A 12 29.99 34.51 4.56
CA LYS A 12 30.39 33.17 5.01
C LYS A 12 31.85 33.24 5.49
N GLY A 13 32.07 33.75 6.69
CA GLY A 13 33.36 33.75 7.35
C GLY A 13 33.74 32.32 7.72
N ASN A 14 35.05 32.03 7.70
CA ASN A 14 35.55 30.78 8.24
C ASN A 14 35.02 30.59 9.68
N PRO A 15 34.58 29.36 10.05
CA PRO A 15 34.07 29.11 11.39
C PRO A 15 35.10 29.51 12.45
N PRO A 16 34.65 29.97 13.63
CA PRO A 16 35.53 30.33 14.74
C PRO A 16 36.63 29.27 14.95
N VAL A 17 37.87 29.72 15.15
CA VAL A 17 39.06 28.85 15.25
C VAL A 17 38.90 27.77 16.32
N GLU A 18 38.10 28.07 17.35
CA GLU A 18 37.73 27.15 18.43
C GLU A 18 37.01 25.87 17.95
N HIS A 19 36.29 25.91 16.82
CA HIS A 19 35.58 24.77 16.24
C HIS A 19 36.34 24.09 15.09
N ARG A 20 37.58 24.51 14.79
CA ARG A 20 38.39 23.89 13.75
C ARG A 20 39.05 22.62 14.27
N PHE A 21 39.11 21.59 13.42
CA PHE A 21 39.85 20.37 13.72
C PHE A 21 41.30 20.71 14.05
N LYS A 22 41.74 20.35 15.27
CA LYS A 22 43.12 20.55 15.72
C LYS A 22 44.04 19.53 15.03
N PRO A 23 45.26 19.92 14.63
CA PRO A 23 46.28 18.96 14.21
C PRO A 23 46.47 17.89 15.31
N GLY A 24 46.37 16.61 14.95
CA GLY A 24 46.42 15.48 15.89
C GLY A 24 45.05 14.90 16.30
N ASN A 25 43.94 15.53 15.91
CA ASN A 25 42.61 14.95 16.07
C ASN A 25 41.93 14.81 14.70
N PRO A 26 42.35 13.83 13.88
CA PRO A 26 41.70 13.59 12.61
C PRO A 26 40.25 13.23 12.92
N GLY A 27 39.30 13.90 12.28
CA GLY A 27 37.89 13.59 12.45
C GLY A 27 37.56 12.13 12.12
N ARG A 28 36.27 11.77 12.19
CA ARG A 28 35.83 10.39 11.95
C ARG A 28 36.44 9.82 10.64
N PRO A 29 37.07 8.63 10.67
CA PRO A 29 37.74 8.08 9.52
C PRO A 29 36.81 7.96 8.31
N LYS A 30 37.35 8.25 7.13
CA LYS A 30 36.59 8.20 5.87
C LYS A 30 35.95 6.83 5.71
N GLY A 31 34.63 6.81 5.47
CA GLY A 31 33.87 5.57 5.28
C GLY A 31 33.39 4.88 6.57
N ALA A 32 33.66 5.41 7.76
CA ALA A 32 33.18 4.78 9.01
C ALA A 32 31.64 4.71 9.12
N ARG A 33 30.89 5.57 8.40
CA ARG A 33 29.42 5.46 8.31
C ARG A 33 29.02 4.24 7.48
N ASN A 34 29.64 4.08 6.32
CA ASN A 34 29.38 2.96 5.41
C ASN A 34 29.74 1.62 6.07
N LYS A 35 30.92 1.52 6.68
CA LYS A 35 31.35 0.31 7.41
C LYS A 35 30.38 -0.07 8.54
N LEU A 36 29.88 0.93 9.28
CA LEU A 36 28.89 0.68 10.33
C LEU A 36 27.56 0.20 9.75
N GLY A 37 27.13 0.77 8.62
CA GLY A 37 25.91 0.34 7.93
C GLY A 37 26.01 -1.10 7.42
N GLU A 38 27.12 -1.46 6.80
CA GLU A 38 27.38 -2.83 6.31
C GLU A 38 27.36 -3.84 7.46
N ALA A 39 28.10 -3.55 8.55
CA ALA A 39 28.13 -4.42 9.72
C ALA A 39 26.75 -4.55 10.40
N PHE A 40 25.97 -3.47 10.43
CA PHE A 40 24.61 -3.47 10.98
C PHE A 40 23.66 -4.35 10.16
N ILE A 41 23.69 -4.23 8.84
CA ILE A 41 22.84 -5.04 7.95
C ILE A 41 23.21 -6.52 8.07
N ALA A 42 24.52 -6.85 8.12
CA ALA A 42 24.99 -8.22 8.30
C ALA A 42 24.49 -8.82 9.62
N ALA A 43 24.67 -8.10 10.74
CA ALA A 43 24.19 -8.56 12.04
C ALA A 43 22.66 -8.75 12.08
N LEU A 44 21.91 -7.84 11.46
CA LEU A 44 20.45 -7.95 11.38
C LEU A 44 19.99 -9.14 10.54
N HIS A 45 20.69 -9.43 9.45
CA HIS A 45 20.43 -10.61 8.61
C HIS A 45 20.65 -11.92 9.39
N ASP A 46 21.75 -12.01 10.13
CA ASP A 46 22.09 -13.20 10.91
C ASP A 46 21.07 -13.43 12.03
N ASP A 47 20.70 -12.37 12.77
CA ASP A 47 19.64 -12.40 13.79
C ASP A 47 18.30 -12.83 13.19
N PHE A 48 17.92 -12.26 12.03
CA PHE A 48 16.67 -12.64 11.37
C PHE A 48 16.68 -14.09 10.89
N THR A 49 17.82 -14.61 10.45
CA THR A 49 17.97 -16.00 10.02
C THR A 49 17.79 -16.97 11.19
N GLU A 50 18.31 -16.63 12.36
CA GLU A 50 18.24 -17.48 13.55
C GLU A 50 16.90 -17.36 14.30
N HIS A 51 16.34 -16.15 14.40
CA HIS A 51 15.23 -15.84 15.30
C HIS A 51 13.97 -15.33 14.59
N GLY A 52 14.05 -14.95 13.30
CA GLY A 52 12.99 -14.22 12.60
C GLY A 52 11.63 -14.92 12.61
N VAL A 53 11.60 -16.24 12.42
CA VAL A 53 10.33 -17.01 12.42
C VAL A 53 9.65 -16.98 13.78
N ALA A 54 10.40 -17.17 14.87
CA ALA A 54 9.87 -17.16 16.22
C ALA A 54 9.36 -15.74 16.60
N VAL A 55 10.09 -14.71 16.20
CA VAL A 55 9.68 -13.30 16.40
C VAL A 55 8.39 -13.01 15.62
N ILE A 56 8.28 -13.44 14.36
CA ILE A 56 7.06 -13.27 13.55
C ILE A 56 5.85 -13.94 14.21
N GLN A 57 6.01 -15.16 14.72
CA GLN A 57 4.94 -15.87 15.42
C GLN A 57 4.52 -15.13 16.69
N THR A 58 5.48 -14.65 17.48
CA THR A 58 5.24 -13.90 18.70
C THR A 58 4.50 -12.59 18.41
N VAL A 59 4.97 -11.81 17.42
CA VAL A 59 4.32 -10.55 17.03
C VAL A 59 2.91 -10.78 16.50
N ARG A 60 2.67 -11.87 15.76
CA ARG A 60 1.32 -12.24 15.31
C ARG A 60 0.37 -12.50 16.49
N ALA A 61 0.85 -13.15 17.55
CA ALA A 61 0.05 -13.44 18.73
C ALA A 61 -0.17 -12.21 19.63
N ASP A 62 0.90 -11.47 19.92
CA ASP A 62 0.88 -10.39 20.92
C ASP A 62 0.43 -9.04 20.34
N LYS A 63 0.74 -8.78 19.06
CA LYS A 63 0.49 -7.51 18.36
C LYS A 63 0.01 -7.73 16.91
N PRO A 64 -1.16 -8.35 16.72
CA PRO A 64 -1.66 -8.71 15.40
C PRO A 64 -1.86 -7.50 14.48
N ASP A 65 -2.19 -6.32 15.01
CA ASP A 65 -2.35 -5.09 14.23
C ASP A 65 -1.02 -4.63 13.63
N GLN A 66 0.08 -4.71 14.39
CA GLN A 66 1.42 -4.34 13.93
C GLN A 66 1.94 -5.36 12.90
N TYR A 67 1.67 -6.65 13.12
CA TYR A 67 1.98 -7.70 12.16
C TYR A 67 1.32 -7.43 10.79
N LEU A 68 0.01 -7.12 10.79
CA LEU A 68 -0.72 -6.81 9.56
C LEU A 68 -0.25 -5.52 8.90
N LYS A 69 0.10 -4.47 9.66
CA LYS A 69 0.68 -3.23 9.10
C LYS A 69 2.03 -3.48 8.43
N VAL A 70 2.89 -4.31 9.02
CA VAL A 70 4.18 -4.69 8.40
C VAL A 70 3.94 -5.42 7.09
N ILE A 71 3.02 -6.40 7.06
CA ILE A 71 2.64 -7.09 5.82
C ILE A 71 2.13 -6.08 4.77
N ALA A 72 1.22 -5.20 5.15
CA ALA A 72 0.68 -4.17 4.25
C ALA A 72 1.77 -3.22 3.73
N SER A 73 2.83 -2.95 4.51
CA SER A 73 3.94 -2.10 4.10
C SER A 73 4.92 -2.77 3.13
N LEU A 74 4.96 -4.11 3.09
CA LEU A 74 5.74 -4.88 2.13
C LEU A 74 5.07 -4.94 0.76
N LEU A 75 3.76 -4.75 0.71
CA LEU A 75 3.03 -4.63 -0.53
C LEU A 75 3.32 -3.24 -1.15
N PRO A 76 3.59 -3.17 -2.47
CA PRO A 76 3.65 -1.90 -3.16
C PRO A 76 2.38 -1.10 -2.88
N LYS A 77 2.52 0.15 -2.42
CA LYS A 77 1.38 1.05 -2.16
C LYS A 77 0.52 1.29 -3.40
N GLU A 78 1.15 1.15 -4.57
CA GLU A 78 0.54 1.20 -5.89
C GLU A 78 0.47 -0.19 -6.50
N MET A 79 -0.05 -1.17 -5.77
CA MET A 79 -0.83 -2.20 -6.46
C MET A 79 -2.10 -1.52 -6.98
N ASN A 80 -1.94 -0.74 -8.04
CA ASN A 80 -3.01 -0.40 -8.96
C ASN A 80 -3.46 -1.73 -9.55
N LEU A 81 -4.27 -2.49 -8.82
CA LEU A 81 -5.20 -3.44 -9.42
C LEU A 81 -6.23 -2.59 -10.15
N ASN A 82 -5.76 -1.95 -11.22
CA ASN A 82 -6.52 -1.25 -12.23
C ASN A 82 -7.27 -2.29 -13.05
N VAL A 83 -8.13 -3.06 -12.37
CA VAL A 83 -9.24 -3.70 -13.04
C VAL A 83 -10.19 -2.58 -13.49
N THR A 84 -10.28 -1.48 -12.72
CA THR A 84 -11.14 -0.34 -13.06
C THR A 84 -10.63 0.45 -14.27
N ASP A 85 -9.34 0.81 -14.35
CA ASP A 85 -8.88 1.71 -15.43
C ASP A 85 -8.96 1.07 -16.82
N THR A 86 -8.77 -0.24 -16.94
CA THR A 86 -8.92 -0.94 -18.23
C THR A 86 -10.35 -0.97 -18.76
N TYR A 87 -11.35 -0.88 -17.88
CA TYR A 87 -12.77 -0.91 -18.26
C TYR A 87 -13.43 0.48 -18.20
N SER A 88 -12.87 1.44 -17.47
CA SER A 88 -13.42 2.79 -17.36
C SER A 88 -13.15 3.65 -18.61
N GLU A 89 -12.16 3.28 -19.42
CA GLU A 89 -11.84 3.95 -20.69
C GLU A 89 -12.58 3.34 -21.88
N MET A 90 -13.24 2.19 -21.71
CA MET A 90 -14.05 1.54 -22.74
C MET A 90 -15.43 2.21 -22.83
N SER A 91 -15.93 2.38 -24.05
CA SER A 91 -17.32 2.76 -24.26
C SER A 91 -18.29 1.66 -23.80
N ASP A 92 -19.54 2.04 -23.53
CA ASP A 92 -20.58 1.09 -23.13
C ASP A 92 -20.76 -0.04 -24.16
N ASP A 93 -20.59 0.26 -25.45
CA ASP A 93 -20.68 -0.73 -26.53
C ASP A 93 -19.53 -1.75 -26.48
N GLU A 94 -18.29 -1.29 -26.23
CA GLU A 94 -17.11 -2.15 -26.07
C GLU A 94 -17.21 -3.00 -24.80
N LEU A 95 -17.77 -2.45 -23.73
CA LEU A 95 -18.06 -3.21 -22.50
C LEU A 95 -19.10 -4.30 -22.75
N ILE A 96 -20.15 -4.01 -23.50
CA ILE A 96 -21.18 -4.99 -23.86
C ILE A 96 -20.60 -6.13 -24.71
N GLU A 97 -19.76 -5.83 -25.70
CA GLU A 97 -19.08 -6.87 -26.47
C GLU A 97 -18.17 -7.73 -25.59
N ARG A 98 -17.39 -7.09 -24.71
CA ARG A 98 -16.49 -7.81 -23.81
C ARG A 98 -17.24 -8.74 -22.85
N ILE A 99 -18.38 -8.31 -22.32
CA ILE A 99 -19.25 -9.11 -21.46
C ILE A 99 -19.83 -10.30 -22.23
N ARG A 100 -20.21 -10.12 -23.51
CA ARG A 100 -20.71 -11.21 -24.36
C ARG A 100 -19.62 -12.26 -24.60
N ASP A 101 -18.41 -11.84 -24.94
CA ASP A 101 -17.28 -12.76 -25.15
C ASP A 101 -16.93 -13.54 -23.89
N LEU A 102 -16.92 -12.85 -22.75
CA LEU A 102 -16.65 -13.47 -21.46
C LEU A 102 -17.74 -14.50 -21.13
N SER A 103 -19.01 -14.14 -21.29
CA SER A 103 -20.15 -15.02 -21.04
C SER A 103 -20.12 -16.25 -21.96
N ALA A 104 -19.78 -16.09 -23.24
CA ALA A 104 -19.63 -17.19 -24.18
C ALA A 104 -18.50 -18.15 -23.79
N SER A 105 -17.38 -17.64 -23.27
CA SER A 105 -16.27 -18.47 -22.80
C SER A 105 -16.60 -19.28 -21.53
N PHE A 106 -17.50 -18.77 -20.68
CA PHE A 106 -17.94 -19.46 -19.46
C PHE A 106 -19.21 -20.29 -19.64
N ALA A 107 -19.95 -20.10 -20.73
CA ALA A 107 -21.18 -20.86 -21.03
C ALA A 107 -20.99 -22.39 -20.98
N PRO A 108 -19.90 -22.98 -21.50
CA PRO A 108 -19.65 -24.42 -21.37
C PRO A 108 -19.43 -24.88 -19.92
N LEU A 109 -18.91 -24.00 -19.05
CA LEU A 109 -18.66 -24.29 -17.64
C LEU A 109 -19.95 -24.22 -16.81
N LEU A 110 -20.84 -23.29 -17.16
CA LEU A 110 -22.15 -23.12 -16.53
C LEU A 110 -23.21 -24.12 -17.02
N ALA A 111 -23.06 -24.65 -18.23
CA ALA A 111 -23.91 -25.72 -18.77
C ALA A 111 -23.81 -27.04 -17.97
N GLY A 112 -22.77 -27.20 -17.14
CA GLY A 112 -22.63 -28.32 -16.19
C GLY A 112 -23.15 -28.03 -14.77
N GLY A 113 -23.67 -26.81 -14.51
CA GLY A 113 -24.09 -26.35 -13.18
C GLY A 113 -25.61 -26.41 -12.99
N ASN A 114 -26.07 -27.39 -12.22
CA ASN A 114 -27.45 -27.55 -11.78
C ASN A 114 -27.91 -26.34 -10.94
N GLY A 115 -28.76 -25.47 -11.49
CA GLY A 115 -29.29 -24.32 -10.74
C GLY A 115 -30.32 -23.52 -11.53
N GLY A 116 -31.56 -24.00 -11.56
CA GLY A 116 -32.68 -23.33 -12.21
C GLY A 116 -32.95 -21.95 -11.62
N VAL A 117 -32.90 -20.94 -12.47
CA VAL A 117 -33.61 -19.67 -12.26
C VAL A 117 -34.63 -19.57 -13.39
N ALA A 118 -35.68 -20.39 -13.25
CA ALA A 118 -36.90 -20.21 -14.01
C ALA A 118 -37.59 -18.95 -13.51
N GLU A 119 -37.45 -17.89 -14.30
CA GLU A 119 -38.54 -17.00 -14.71
C GLU A 119 -39.70 -16.89 -13.71
N ARG A 120 -39.64 -15.86 -12.87
CA ARG A 120 -40.82 -15.38 -12.14
C ARG A 120 -40.71 -13.87 -11.94
N LEU A 121 -41.07 -13.12 -12.97
CA LEU A 121 -41.54 -11.76 -12.78
C LEU A 121 -42.64 -11.42 -13.79
N GLU A 122 -43.79 -12.06 -13.63
CA GLU A 122 -45.04 -11.48 -14.13
C GLU A 122 -46.20 -11.83 -13.20
N SER A 123 -47.08 -10.85 -13.01
CA SER A 123 -48.24 -10.83 -12.11
C SER A 123 -47.98 -10.43 -10.65
N ALA A 124 -47.77 -9.13 -10.46
CA ALA A 124 -48.23 -8.42 -9.26
C ALA A 124 -48.82 -7.07 -9.68
N ALA A 125 -50.00 -7.11 -10.31
CA ALA A 125 -50.91 -5.98 -10.42
C ALA A 125 -52.24 -6.41 -9.83
N GLY A 126 -52.69 -5.68 -8.82
CA GLY A 126 -53.79 -6.04 -7.94
C GLY A 126 -55.15 -6.09 -8.63
N GLU A 127 -56.09 -6.75 -7.97
CA GLU A 127 -57.38 -6.16 -7.64
C GLU A 127 -58.03 -6.96 -6.50
N GLY A 128 -58.53 -6.23 -5.51
CA GLY A 128 -59.10 -6.80 -4.30
C GLY A 128 -60.53 -7.27 -4.47
N GLN A 129 -60.96 -8.20 -3.62
CA GLN A 129 -62.30 -8.19 -3.04
C GLN A 129 -62.29 -8.97 -1.72
N SER A 130 -62.91 -8.34 -0.71
CA SER A 130 -63.03 -8.75 0.70
C SER A 130 -63.97 -9.95 0.95
N PRO A 131 -64.01 -10.51 2.19
CA PRO A 131 -64.29 -11.91 2.49
C PRO A 131 -65.79 -12.22 2.71
N LYS A 132 -66.16 -13.50 2.65
CA LYS A 132 -67.41 -14.00 3.27
C LYS A 132 -67.21 -15.36 3.95
N VAL A 133 -67.38 -15.31 5.26
CA VAL A 133 -67.96 -16.28 6.20
C VAL A 133 -68.87 -17.37 5.58
N HIS A 134 -68.55 -18.64 5.87
CA HIS A 134 -69.36 -19.56 6.66
C HIS A 134 -68.46 -20.63 7.29
#